data_AF-A0A914VEZ7-F1
#
_entry.id   AF-A0A914VEZ7-F1
#
_cell.length_a   1.000
_cell.length_b   1.000
_cell.length_c   1.000
_cell.angle_alpha   90.00
_cell.angle_beta   90.00
_cell.angle_gamma   90.00
#
_symmetry.space_group_name_H-M   'P 1'
#
loop_
_entity.id
_entity.type
_entity.pdbx_description
1 polymer ?
#
loop_
_entity_poly.entity_id
_entity_poly.type
_entity_poly.pdbx_seq_one_letter_code
_entity_poly.pdbx_strand_id
1 'polypeptide(L)'
;MLSLLWSASFWLPANSSWDALKSGESVSYPQADDLKYSVYFGVVLILVRLIWESLILIPLGHVLGISHSKKTLAEQIRIHAQYTFFASEKSKRKRVLECFWLLLMYTFLSAFGWYVTWNKPWLTEVTACWKDWPRHPITAD
;
A
#
# COMPACT_ATOMS: atom_id res chain seq x y z
N MET A 1 -13.42 -9.07 -22.87
CA MET A 1 -13.51 -8.39 -21.55
C MET A 1 -12.39 -7.35 -21.37
N LEU A 2 -11.11 -7.72 -21.54
CA LEU A 2 -9.97 -6.78 -21.43
C LEU A 2 -9.99 -5.61 -22.43
N SER A 3 -10.44 -5.81 -23.66
CA SER A 3 -10.57 -4.75 -24.67
C SER A 3 -11.59 -3.66 -24.30
N LEU A 4 -12.57 -3.99 -23.45
CA LEU A 4 -13.57 -3.04 -22.96
C LEU A 4 -12.99 -2.21 -21.81
N LEU A 5 -12.28 -2.88 -20.89
CA LEU A 5 -11.53 -2.25 -19.80
C LEU A 5 -10.43 -1.29 -20.28
N TRP A 6 -9.84 -1.50 -21.45
CA TRP A 6 -8.77 -0.62 -21.97
C TRP A 6 -9.22 0.24 -23.17
N SER A 7 -10.53 0.39 -23.36
CA SER A 7 -11.06 1.23 -24.44
C SER A 7 -10.84 2.72 -24.15
N ALA A 8 -10.21 3.44 -25.08
CA ALA A 8 -9.93 4.87 -24.93
C ALA A 8 -11.22 5.68 -24.71
N SER A 9 -12.30 5.35 -25.43
CA SER A 9 -13.59 6.03 -25.33
C SER A 9 -14.27 5.94 -23.97
N PHE A 10 -13.93 4.95 -23.14
CA PHE A 10 -14.49 4.83 -21.79
C PHE A 10 -13.75 5.70 -20.76
N TRP A 11 -12.42 5.84 -20.92
CA TRP A 11 -11.57 6.51 -19.92
C TRP A 11 -11.11 7.91 -20.31
N LEU A 12 -11.01 8.22 -21.60
CA LEU A 12 -10.42 9.44 -22.12
C LEU A 12 -11.50 10.37 -22.68
N PRO A 13 -11.25 11.70 -22.74
CA PRO A 13 -12.18 12.62 -23.36
C PRO A 13 -12.21 12.40 -24.87
N ALA A 14 -13.25 12.93 -25.52
CA ALA A 14 -13.35 12.91 -26.98
C ALA A 14 -12.06 13.47 -27.62
N ASN A 15 -11.61 12.83 -28.71
CA ASN A 15 -10.41 13.19 -29.47
C ASN A 15 -9.06 12.88 -28.79
N SER A 16 -9.02 12.05 -27.75
CA SER A 16 -7.78 11.57 -27.14
C SER A 16 -7.61 10.06 -27.29
N SER A 17 -6.38 9.60 -27.56
CA SER A 17 -6.02 8.19 -27.63
C SER A 17 -4.90 7.85 -26.63
N TRP A 18 -4.75 6.57 -26.30
CA TRP A 18 -3.67 6.09 -25.44
C TRP A 18 -2.27 6.36 -26.01
N ASP A 19 -2.13 6.48 -27.33
CA ASP A 19 -0.84 6.78 -27.97
C ASP A 19 -0.31 8.17 -27.58
N ALA A 20 -1.18 9.12 -27.29
CA ALA A 20 -0.80 10.45 -26.84
C ALA A 20 -0.25 10.49 -25.40
N LEU A 21 -0.36 9.39 -24.64
CA LEU A 21 0.06 9.26 -23.24
C LEU A 21 1.24 8.30 -23.06
N LYS A 22 1.89 7.88 -24.15
CA LYS A 22 3.14 7.13 -24.08
C LYS A 22 4.27 8.07 -23.66
N SER A 23 5.13 7.60 -22.76
CA SER A 23 6.33 8.35 -22.39
C SER A 23 7.23 8.58 -23.60
N GLY A 24 7.67 9.82 -23.78
CA GLY A 24 8.66 10.22 -24.78
C GLY A 24 10.01 10.56 -24.12
N GLU A 25 10.97 11.07 -24.90
CA GLU A 25 12.31 11.44 -24.39
C GLU A 25 12.28 12.62 -23.40
N SER A 26 11.36 13.56 -23.59
CA SER A 26 11.28 14.80 -22.80
C SER A 26 10.20 14.79 -21.73
N VAL A 27 9.19 13.93 -21.85
CA VAL A 27 8.01 13.92 -20.96
C VAL A 27 7.62 12.48 -20.66
N SER A 28 7.65 12.13 -19.37
CA SER A 28 7.26 10.81 -18.88
C SER A 28 5.83 10.84 -18.35
N TYR A 29 5.02 9.85 -18.72
CA TYR A 29 3.64 9.69 -18.27
C TYR A 29 3.48 8.36 -17.52
N PRO A 30 2.56 8.26 -16.54
CA PRO A 30 2.28 7.00 -15.85
C PRO A 30 1.88 5.89 -16.83
N GLN A 31 2.54 4.74 -16.76
CA GLN A 31 2.28 3.61 -17.65
C GLN A 31 1.60 2.47 -16.90
N ALA A 32 0.90 1.60 -17.64
CA ALA A 32 0.29 0.40 -17.07
C ALA A 32 1.34 -0.53 -16.42
N ASP A 33 2.59 -0.50 -16.88
CA ASP A 33 3.70 -1.27 -16.32
C ASP A 33 4.07 -0.82 -14.90
N ASP A 34 3.74 0.42 -14.50
CA ASP A 34 4.00 0.93 -13.15
C ASP A 34 3.15 0.20 -12.08
N LEU A 35 2.10 -0.52 -12.50
CA LEU A 35 1.28 -1.33 -11.60
C LEU A 35 2.09 -2.44 -10.91
N LYS A 36 3.22 -2.87 -11.48
CA LYS A 36 4.13 -3.84 -10.86
C LYS A 36 4.68 -3.34 -9.53
N TYR A 37 4.85 -2.02 -9.37
CA TYR A 37 5.32 -1.44 -8.12
C TYR A 37 4.32 -1.66 -6.99
N SER A 38 3.01 -1.58 -7.26
CA SER A 38 1.97 -1.88 -6.25
C SER A 38 2.07 -3.32 -5.74
N VAL A 39 2.35 -4.28 -6.63
CA VAL A 39 2.58 -5.68 -6.25
C VAL A 39 3.85 -5.82 -5.41
N TYR A 40 4.93 -5.18 -5.82
CA TYR A 40 6.19 -5.16 -5.09
C TYR A 40 6.01 -4.60 -3.66
N PHE A 41 5.38 -3.43 -3.53
CA PHE A 41 5.06 -2.83 -2.24
C PHE A 41 4.15 -3.74 -1.40
N GLY A 42 3.18 -4.42 -2.01
CA GLY A 42 2.34 -5.40 -1.31
C GLY A 42 3.15 -6.53 -0.68
N VAL A 43 4.10 -7.10 -1.41
CA VAL A 43 5.01 -8.14 -0.87
C VAL A 43 5.90 -7.57 0.25
N VAL A 44 6.46 -6.39 0.06
CA VAL A 44 7.27 -5.71 1.09
C VAL A 44 6.46 -5.47 2.35
N LEU A 45 5.23 -4.96 2.25
CA LEU A 45 4.34 -4.73 3.40
C LEU A 45 4.01 -6.02 4.15
N ILE A 46 3.84 -7.13 3.43
CA ILE A 46 3.66 -8.46 4.04
C ILE A 46 4.91 -8.87 4.81
N LEU A 47 6.10 -8.71 4.23
CA LEU A 47 7.36 -9.03 4.92
C LEU A 47 7.56 -8.16 6.17
N VAL A 48 7.32 -6.85 6.05
CA VAL A 48 7.37 -5.90 7.17
C VAL A 48 6.40 -6.32 8.27
N ARG A 49 5.17 -6.72 7.92
CA ARG A 49 4.20 -7.25 8.89
C ARG A 49 4.74 -8.46 9.64
N LEU A 50 5.28 -9.45 8.92
CA LEU A 50 5.84 -10.65 9.53
C LEU A 50 7.00 -10.33 10.48
N ILE A 51 7.87 -9.39 10.10
CA ILE A 51 8.99 -8.92 10.92
C ILE A 51 8.48 -8.19 12.15
N TRP A 52 7.56 -7.24 12.00
CA TRP A 52 7.01 -6.42 13.09
C TRP A 52 6.28 -7.27 14.13
N GLU A 53 5.41 -8.17 13.68
CA GLU A 53 4.67 -9.09 14.55
C GLU A 53 5.63 -10.05 15.27
N SER A 54 6.63 -10.58 14.58
CA SER A 54 7.55 -11.58 15.14
C SER A 54 8.62 -11.01 16.05
N LEU A 55 9.21 -9.85 15.70
CA LEU A 55 10.36 -9.28 16.41
C LEU A 55 9.99 -8.31 17.51
N ILE A 56 8.81 -7.67 17.44
CA ILE A 56 8.45 -6.60 18.37
C ILE A 56 7.24 -7.01 19.20
N LEU A 57 6.12 -7.38 18.58
CA LEU A 57 4.88 -7.61 19.31
C LEU A 57 4.88 -8.89 20.17
N ILE A 58 5.41 -10.00 19.67
CA ILE A 58 5.52 -11.25 20.46
C ILE A 58 6.45 -11.08 21.68
N PRO A 59 7.69 -10.58 21.55
CA PRO A 59 8.55 -10.38 22.72
C PRO A 59 8.02 -9.29 23.65
N LEU A 60 7.42 -8.21 23.13
CA LEU A 60 6.76 -7.20 23.97
C LEU A 60 5.62 -7.82 24.80
N GLY A 61 4.83 -8.71 24.20
CA GLY A 61 3.79 -9.46 24.92
C GLY A 61 4.34 -10.37 26.02
N HIS A 62 5.57 -10.87 25.88
CA HIS A 62 6.25 -11.64 26.91
C HIS A 62 6.78 -10.74 28.04
N VAL A 63 7.41 -9.62 27.70
CA VAL A 63 7.91 -8.63 28.67
C VAL A 63 6.77 -8.03 29.49
N LEU A 64 5.63 -7.73 28.86
CA LEU A 64 4.43 -7.21 29.53
C LEU A 64 3.66 -8.28 30.33
N GLY A 65 4.12 -9.53 30.36
CA GLY A 65 3.48 -10.61 31.13
C GLY A 65 2.11 -11.05 30.58
N ILE A 66 1.75 -10.68 29.35
CA ILE A 66 0.46 -10.98 28.72
C ILE A 66 0.43 -12.46 28.25
N SER A 67 1.57 -13.13 28.21
CA SER A 67 1.69 -14.51 27.73
C SER A 67 1.87 -15.52 28.87
N HIS A 68 0.79 -16.21 29.24
CA HIS A 68 0.85 -17.47 30.01
C HIS A 68 1.13 -18.70 29.13
N SER A 69 1.67 -18.52 27.92
CA SER A 69 1.86 -19.63 26.98
C SER A 69 3.13 -20.41 27.28
N LYS A 70 3.01 -21.73 27.43
CA LYS A 70 4.17 -22.64 27.55
C LYS A 70 4.92 -22.85 26.21
N LYS A 71 4.49 -22.19 25.13
CA LYS A 71 5.04 -22.37 23.79
C LYS A 71 6.32 -21.57 23.61
N THR A 72 7.33 -22.17 22.99
CA THR A 72 8.59 -21.48 22.65
C THR A 72 8.33 -20.35 21.64
N LEU A 73 9.21 -19.35 21.60
CA LEU A 73 9.10 -18.19 20.71
C LEU A 73 8.97 -18.61 19.23
N ALA A 74 9.77 -19.60 18.80
CA ALA A 74 9.73 -20.12 17.43
C ALA A 74 8.38 -20.78 17.10
N GLU A 75 7.79 -21.51 18.05
CA GLU A 75 6.47 -22.12 17.90
C GLU A 75 5.39 -21.04 17.74
N GLN A 76 5.49 -19.96 18.52
CA GLN A 76 4.56 -18.82 18.45
C GLN A 76 4.65 -18.10 17.10
N ILE A 77 5.86 -17.87 16.60
CA ILE A 77 6.09 -17.26 15.27
C ILE A 77 5.53 -18.14 14.15
N ARG A 78 5.76 -19.47 14.19
CA ARG A 78 5.24 -20.42 13.18
C ARG A 78 3.72 -20.45 13.13
N ILE A 79 3.12 -20.59 14.31
CA ILE A 79 1.67 -20.51 14.52
C ILE A 79 1.14 -19.21 13.95
N HIS A 80 1.77 -18.09 14.31
CA HIS A 80 1.31 -16.77 13.90
C HIS A 80 1.42 -16.59 12.38
N ALA A 81 2.56 -16.92 11.77
CA ALA A 81 2.74 -16.85 10.32
C ALA A 81 1.71 -17.69 9.55
N GLN A 82 1.40 -18.91 9.99
CA GLN A 82 0.36 -19.74 9.36
C GLN A 82 -1.03 -19.13 9.54
N TYR A 83 -1.31 -18.54 10.70
CA TYR A 83 -2.62 -17.97 10.98
C TYR A 83 -2.84 -16.57 10.36
N THR A 84 -1.79 -15.76 10.18
CA THR A 84 -1.87 -14.43 9.54
C THR A 84 -2.39 -14.52 8.10
N PHE A 85 -2.08 -15.60 7.38
CA PHE A 85 -2.54 -15.78 6.00
C PHE A 85 -3.79 -16.66 5.86
N PHE A 86 -4.00 -17.65 6.73
CA PHE A 86 -4.96 -18.73 6.45
C PHE A 86 -6.13 -18.90 7.44
N ALA A 87 -6.19 -18.21 8.59
CA ALA A 87 -7.28 -18.50 9.54
C ALA A 87 -8.00 -17.30 10.15
N SER A 88 -9.33 -17.43 10.12
CA SER A 88 -10.32 -16.64 10.86
C SER A 88 -10.02 -16.49 12.36
N GLU A 89 -10.30 -15.29 12.84
CA GLU A 89 -9.94 -14.76 14.15
C GLU A 89 -10.73 -15.42 15.30
N LYS A 90 -10.03 -16.05 16.25
CA LYS A 90 -10.65 -16.59 17.49
C LYS A 90 -10.10 -16.00 18.81
N SER A 91 -9.13 -15.08 18.78
CA SER A 91 -8.45 -14.62 20.02
C SER A 91 -8.39 -13.11 20.18
N LYS A 92 -8.72 -12.59 21.38
CA LYS A 92 -8.66 -11.17 21.75
C LYS A 92 -7.28 -10.54 21.52
N ARG A 93 -6.20 -11.30 21.73
CA ARG A 93 -4.82 -10.81 21.50
C ARG A 93 -4.57 -10.49 20.03
N LYS A 94 -5.13 -11.28 19.10
CA LYS A 94 -4.98 -11.03 17.66
C LYS A 94 -5.64 -9.72 17.24
N ARG A 95 -6.85 -9.43 17.72
CA ARG A 95 -7.52 -8.13 17.49
C ARG A 95 -6.63 -6.96 17.85
N VAL A 96 -6.00 -7.03 19.02
CA VAL A 96 -5.10 -5.97 19.49
C VAL A 96 -3.89 -5.86 18.56
N LEU A 97 -3.27 -6.98 18.17
CA LEU A 97 -2.15 -6.97 17.22
C LEU A 97 -2.55 -6.39 15.85
N GLU A 98 -3.71 -6.79 15.31
CA GLU A 98 -4.28 -6.23 14.08
C GLU A 98 -4.51 -4.72 14.21
N CYS A 99 -5.09 -4.26 15.32
CA CYS A 99 -5.29 -2.83 15.56
C CYS A 99 -3.96 -2.06 15.62
N PHE A 100 -2.93 -2.61 16.26
CA PHE A 100 -1.59 -1.99 16.28
C PHE A 100 -0.97 -1.94 14.88
N TRP A 101 -1.08 -3.03 14.12
CA TRP A 101 -0.60 -3.08 12.73
C TRP A 101 -1.34 -2.05 11.85
N LEU A 102 -2.67 -2.00 11.93
CA LEU A 102 -3.48 -1.05 11.19
C LEU A 102 -3.16 0.39 11.58
N LEU A 103 -3.02 0.69 12.87
CA LEU A 103 -2.62 2.00 13.35
C LEU A 103 -1.27 2.41 12.75
N LEU A 104 -0.25 1.56 12.89
CA LEU A 104 1.08 1.84 12.38
C LEU A 104 1.08 2.04 10.86
N MET A 105 0.43 1.15 10.12
CA MET A 105 0.40 1.19 8.66
C MET A 105 -0.36 2.41 8.15
N TYR A 106 -1.52 2.73 8.72
CA TYR A 106 -2.29 3.92 8.31
C TYR A 106 -1.60 5.22 8.70
N THR A 107 -0.98 5.31 9.87
CA THR A 107 -0.20 6.49 10.25
C THR A 107 0.99 6.68 9.31
N PHE A 108 1.70 5.60 8.95
CA PHE A 108 2.78 5.64 7.99
C PHE A 108 2.33 6.07 6.60
N LEU A 109 1.28 5.44 6.03
CA LEU A 109 0.74 5.81 4.71
C LEU A 109 0.24 7.25 4.68
N SER A 110 -0.39 7.72 5.76
CA SER A 110 -0.87 9.09 5.87
C SER A 110 0.30 10.08 5.87
N ALA A 111 1.32 9.85 6.70
CA ALA A 111 2.51 10.70 6.74
C ALA A 111 3.25 10.71 5.40
N PHE A 112 3.39 9.55 4.76
CA PHE A 112 4.00 9.42 3.43
C PHE A 112 3.18 10.14 2.35
N GLY A 113 1.86 9.97 2.34
CA GLY A 113 0.97 10.67 1.40
C GLY A 113 1.05 12.19 1.55
N TRP A 114 1.06 12.67 2.79
CA TRP A 114 1.25 14.09 3.09
C TRP A 114 2.61 14.61 2.59
N TYR A 115 3.68 13.84 2.84
CA TYR A 115 5.02 14.17 2.36
C TYR A 115 5.11 14.26 0.82
N VAL A 116 4.61 13.25 0.10
CA VAL A 116 4.67 13.21 -1.38
C VAL A 116 3.84 14.33 -2.02
N THR A 117 2.71 14.68 -1.41
CA THR A 117 1.80 15.69 -1.97
C THR A 117 2.09 17.10 -1.49
N TRP A 118 3.03 17.29 -0.56
CA TRP A 118 3.28 18.57 0.11
C TRP A 118 3.54 19.74 -0.85
N ASN A 119 4.34 19.51 -1.89
CA ASN A 119 4.72 20.54 -2.86
C ASN A 119 3.79 20.59 -4.08
N LYS A 120 2.68 19.84 -4.07
CA LYS A 120 1.83 19.70 -5.24
C LYS A 120 0.65 20.67 -5.19
N PRO A 121 0.34 21.37 -6.30
CA PRO A 121 -0.72 22.39 -6.31
C PRO A 121 -2.11 21.80 -6.06
N TRP A 122 -2.31 20.52 -6.37
CA TRP A 122 -3.57 19.82 -6.10
C TRP A 122 -3.83 19.52 -4.62
N LEU A 123 -2.84 19.70 -3.74
CA LEU A 123 -3.05 19.57 -2.29
C LEU A 123 -3.93 20.71 -1.76
N THR A 124 -3.79 21.91 -2.30
CA THR A 124 -4.55 23.11 -1.88
C THR A 124 -5.68 23.45 -2.86
N GLU A 125 -5.47 23.22 -4.15
CA GLU A 125 -6.46 23.50 -5.21
C GLU A 125 -6.91 22.21 -5.90
N VAL A 126 -8.05 21.66 -5.49
CA VAL A 126 -8.60 20.42 -6.10
C VAL A 126 -8.85 20.55 -7.61
N THR A 127 -9.09 21.77 -8.12
CA THR A 127 -9.28 22.03 -9.55
C THR A 127 -8.02 21.79 -10.37
N ALA A 128 -6.82 21.85 -9.75
CA ALA A 128 -5.56 21.58 -10.43
C ALA A 128 -5.44 20.13 -10.93
N CYS A 129 -6.14 19.17 -10.31
CA CYS A 129 -6.18 17.78 -10.78
C CYS A 129 -6.80 17.62 -12.17
N TRP A 130 -7.66 18.54 -12.58
CA TRP A 130 -8.40 18.46 -13.85
C TRP A 130 -7.81 19.38 -14.93
N LYS A 131 -6.86 20.25 -14.56
CA LYS A 131 -6.14 21.08 -15.53
C LYS A 131 -5.32 20.16 -16.44
N ASP A 132 -5.50 20.32 -17.74
CA ASP A 132 -4.79 19.57 -18.79
C ASP A 132 -5.04 18.05 -18.81
N TRP A 133 -6.05 17.56 -18.08
CA TRP A 133 -6.43 16.14 -18.13
C TRP A 133 -6.76 15.72 -19.58
N PRO A 134 -6.22 14.60 -20.10
CA PRO A 134 -5.55 13.50 -19.37
C PRO A 134 -4.02 13.61 -19.28
N ARG A 135 -3.40 14.71 -19.72
CA ARG A 135 -1.94 14.85 -19.80
C ARG A 135 -1.35 15.29 -18.47
N HIS A 136 -1.09 14.33 -17.58
CA HIS A 136 -0.37 14.57 -16.32
C HIS A 136 1.03 13.95 -16.35
N PRO A 137 2.07 14.72 -16.75
CA PRO A 137 3.42 14.20 -16.77
C PRO A 137 3.95 14.01 -15.35
N ILE A 138 4.79 12.99 -15.20
CA ILE A 138 5.50 12.71 -13.95
C ILE A 138 6.51 13.84 -13.75
N THR A 139 6.38 14.53 -12.63
CA THR A 139 7.29 15.60 -12.23
C THR A 139 8.55 14.98 -11.58
N ALA A 140 9.72 15.58 -11.78
CA ALA A 140 11.02 15.04 -11.35
C ALA A 140 11.46 15.48 -9.93
N ASP A 141 10.54 16.03 -9.16
CA ASP A 141 10.73 16.66 -7.84
C ASP A 141 10.55 15.69 -6.66
#